data_AF-A0AAW0ADF0-F1
#
_entry.id   AF-A0AAW0ADF0-F1
#
_cell.length_a   1.000
_cell.length_b   1.000
_cell.length_c   1.000
_cell.angle_alpha   90.00
_cell.angle_beta   90.00
_cell.angle_gamma   90.00
#
_symmetry.space_group_name_H-M   'P 1'
#
loop_
_entity.id
_entity.type
_entity.pdbx_description
1 polymer ?
#
loop_
_entity_poly.entity_id
_entity_poly.type
_entity_poly.pdbx_seq_one_letter_code
_entity_poly.pdbx_strand_id
1 'polypeptide(L)'
;SAKGAQLRFWIIQANEAAEKKVLKLSETVDQQRTKLAEYYDLDLTVIPRAYEATAPTIDESIRECQWEDFVKLGAEWKSTLAAGGIFDLLTTPSEKL
;
A
#
# COMPACT_ATOMS: atom_id res chain seq x y z
N SER A 1 -17.76 -10.34 0.86
CA SER A 1 -18.21 -9.10 1.53
C SER A 1 -17.07 -8.57 2.40
N ALA A 2 -16.95 -7.24 2.56
CA ALA A 2 -15.89 -6.66 3.40
C ALA A 2 -16.08 -7.04 4.87
N LYS A 3 -15.01 -7.51 5.52
CA LYS A 3 -14.99 -7.86 6.95
C LYS A 3 -14.84 -6.60 7.80
N GLY A 4 -15.29 -6.62 9.07
CA GLY A 4 -15.34 -5.43 9.94
C GLY A 4 -14.03 -4.63 10.06
N ALA A 5 -12.87 -5.30 10.01
CA ALA A 5 -11.56 -4.62 10.00
C ALA A 5 -11.32 -3.80 8.73
N GLN A 6 -11.75 -4.29 7.57
CA GLN A 6 -11.62 -3.59 6.28
C GLN A 6 -12.55 -2.37 6.23
N LEU A 7 -13.79 -2.51 6.74
CA LEU A 7 -14.72 -1.38 6.83
C LEU A 7 -14.18 -0.28 7.74
N ARG A 8 -13.59 -0.66 8.89
CA ARG A 8 -12.94 0.29 9.79
C ARG A 8 -11.81 1.06 9.12
N PHE A 9 -10.93 0.36 8.39
CA PHE A 9 -9.86 0.98 7.62
C PHE A 9 -10.41 2.01 6.63
N TRP A 10 -11.38 1.63 5.80
CA TRP A 10 -11.95 2.52 4.79
C TRP A 10 -12.72 3.71 5.37
N ILE A 11 -13.39 3.55 6.51
CA ILE A 11 -14.03 4.66 7.23
C ILE A 11 -13.00 5.65 7.76
N ILE A 12 -11.87 5.18 8.29
CA ILE A 12 -10.78 6.06 8.74
C ILE A 12 -10.23 6.84 7.57
N GLN A 13 -9.88 6.17 6.47
CA GLN A 13 -9.36 6.81 5.26
C GLN A 13 -10.34 7.84 4.68
N ALA A 14 -11.63 7.53 4.61
CA ALA A 14 -12.64 8.46 4.13
C ALA A 14 -12.77 9.71 5.03
N ASN A 15 -12.71 9.53 6.35
CA ASN A 15 -12.76 10.65 7.29
C ASN A 15 -11.50 11.52 7.26
N GLU A 16 -10.33 10.90 7.08
CA GLU A 16 -9.05 11.61 6.93
C GLU A 16 -9.04 12.43 5.63
N ALA A 17 -9.43 11.83 4.50
CA ALA A 17 -9.52 12.52 3.21
C ALA A 17 -10.53 13.68 3.23
N ALA A 18 -11.61 13.57 4.01
CA ALA A 18 -12.60 14.63 4.17
C ALA A 18 -12.22 15.67 5.25
N GLU A 19 -11.11 15.46 5.97
CA GLU A 19 -10.67 16.25 7.14
C GLU A 19 -11.74 16.40 8.23
N LYS A 20 -12.75 15.51 8.24
CA LYS A 20 -13.87 15.54 9.18
C LYS A 20 -14.48 14.16 9.36
N LYS A 21 -15.19 13.96 10.47
CA LYS A 21 -15.92 12.71 10.74
C LYS A 21 -17.25 12.64 9.97
N VAL A 22 -17.18 12.26 8.70
CA VAL A 22 -18.34 12.01 7.83
C VAL A 22 -18.97 10.63 8.05
N LEU A 23 -18.18 9.63 8.43
CA LEU A 23 -18.61 8.24 8.60
C LEU A 23 -18.34 7.74 10.03
N LYS A 24 -19.31 7.00 10.61
CA LYS A 24 -19.27 6.53 12.00
C LYS A 24 -18.93 5.04 12.09
N LEU A 25 -18.02 4.71 13.01
CA LEU A 25 -17.64 3.33 13.32
C LEU A 25 -18.61 2.61 14.26
N SER A 26 -19.49 3.33 14.94
CA SER A 26 -20.46 2.77 15.90
C SER A 26 -21.71 2.17 15.25
N GLU A 27 -21.85 2.31 13.94
CA GLU A 27 -23.01 1.83 13.18
C GLU A 27 -22.89 0.35 12.84
N THR A 28 -24.00 -0.27 12.42
CA THR A 28 -23.98 -1.68 12.02
C THR A 28 -23.11 -1.89 10.77
N VAL A 29 -22.60 -3.10 10.58
CA VAL A 29 -21.77 -3.45 9.41
C VAL A 29 -22.46 -3.12 8.09
N ASP A 30 -23.77 -3.33 7.99
CA ASP A 30 -24.51 -3.04 6.76
C ASP A 30 -24.71 -1.54 6.54
N GLN A 31 -24.96 -0.77 7.61
CA GLN A 31 -25.01 0.70 7.53
C GLN A 31 -23.66 1.28 7.11
N GLN A 32 -22.57 0.75 7.66
CA GLN A 32 -21.21 1.14 7.28
C GLN A 32 -20.94 0.87 5.80
N ARG A 33 -21.37 -0.29 5.28
CA ARG A 33 -21.25 -0.63 3.86
C ARG A 33 -22.03 0.32 2.97
N THR A 34 -23.30 0.56 3.28
CA THR A 34 -24.15 1.46 2.49
C THR A 34 -23.57 2.87 2.44
N LYS A 35 -23.17 3.43 3.58
CA LYS A 35 -22.63 4.79 3.62
C LYS A 35 -21.25 4.92 2.99
N LEU A 36 -20.40 3.91 3.12
CA LEU A 36 -19.13 3.87 2.39
C LEU A 36 -19.38 3.82 0.88
N ALA A 37 -20.35 3.03 0.44
CA ALA A 37 -20.71 2.95 -0.96
C ALA A 37 -21.24 4.29 -1.48
N GLU A 38 -22.13 4.95 -0.74
CA GLU A 38 -22.60 6.30 -1.06
C GLU A 38 -21.45 7.32 -1.12
N TYR A 39 -20.51 7.27 -0.18
CA TYR A 39 -19.37 8.19 -0.13
C TYR A 39 -18.46 8.06 -1.36
N TYR A 40 -18.26 6.84 -1.86
CA TYR A 40 -17.42 6.53 -3.02
C TYR A 40 -18.20 6.38 -4.33
N ASP A 41 -19.50 6.69 -4.33
CA ASP A 41 -20.42 6.50 -5.47
C ASP A 41 -20.35 5.07 -6.07
N LEU A 42 -20.29 4.06 -5.19
CA LEU A 42 -20.21 2.66 -5.55
C LEU A 42 -21.61 2.04 -5.63
N ASP A 43 -21.95 1.48 -6.79
CA ASP A 43 -23.14 0.65 -6.93
C ASP A 43 -22.90 -0.74 -6.33
N LEU A 44 -23.51 -1.00 -5.17
CA LEU A 44 -23.42 -2.29 -4.47
C LEU A 44 -24.19 -3.43 -5.16
N THR A 45 -25.05 -3.12 -6.14
CA THR A 45 -25.77 -4.13 -6.93
C THR A 45 -24.89 -4.72 -8.03
N VAL A 46 -23.81 -4.01 -8.40
CA VAL A 46 -22.81 -4.49 -9.35
C VAL A 46 -21.85 -5.41 -8.62
N ILE A 47 -21.91 -6.71 -8.93
CA ILE A 47 -20.89 -7.67 -8.49
C ILE A 47 -19.63 -7.35 -9.31
N PRO A 48 -18.54 -6.86 -8.68
CA PRO A 48 -17.32 -6.57 -9.42
C PRO A 48 -16.81 -7.88 -10.02
N ARG A 49 -16.57 -7.88 -11.33
CA ARG A 49 -15.86 -8.98 -11.99
C ARG A 49 -14.53 -9.14 -11.26
N ALA A 50 -14.24 -10.35 -10.77
CA ALA A 50 -12.92 -10.63 -10.23
C ALA A 50 -11.90 -10.34 -11.34
N TYR A 51 -11.07 -9.32 -11.16
CA TYR A 51 -9.91 -9.11 -12.01
C TYR A 51 -8.92 -10.19 -11.61
N GLU A 52 -8.54 -11.05 -12.56
CA GLU A 52 -7.36 -11.88 -12.38
C GLU A 52 -6.18 -10.93 -12.18
N ALA A 53 -5.52 -11.01 -11.02
CA ALA A 53 -4.32 -10.25 -10.76
C ALA A 53 -3.23 -10.78 -11.71
N THR A 54 -3.09 -10.14 -12.86
CA THR A 54 -1.98 -10.40 -13.77
C THR A 54 -0.71 -9.83 -13.16
N ALA A 55 0.42 -10.51 -13.34
CA ALA A 55 1.70 -9.98 -12.94
C ALA A 55 1.88 -8.56 -13.48
N PRO A 56 2.36 -7.60 -12.67
CA PRO A 56 2.57 -6.24 -13.13
C PRO A 56 3.50 -6.27 -14.34
N THR A 57 3.14 -5.52 -15.38
CA THR A 57 4.02 -5.35 -16.54
C THR A 57 5.26 -4.58 -16.08
N ILE A 58 6.42 -5.24 -16.15
CA ILE A 58 7.70 -4.58 -15.92
C ILE A 58 8.03 -3.79 -17.18
N ASP A 59 7.71 -2.50 -17.16
CA ASP A 59 8.09 -1.57 -18.22
C ASP A 59 9.57 -1.16 -18.12
N GLU A 60 10.03 -0.38 -19.09
CA GLU A 60 11.42 0.07 -19.16
C GLU A 60 11.81 0.95 -17.97
N SER A 61 10.90 1.80 -17.49
CA SER A 61 11.14 2.67 -16.33
C SER A 61 11.35 1.86 -15.05
N ILE A 62 10.60 0.77 -14.86
CA ILE A 62 10.78 -0.13 -13.71
C ILE A 62 12.15 -0.81 -13.79
N ARG A 63 12.59 -1.24 -14.98
CA ARG A 63 13.91 -1.84 -15.16
C ARG A 63 15.04 -0.85 -14.87
N GLU A 64 14.91 0.38 -15.36
CA GLU A 64 15.89 1.44 -15.11
C GLU A 64 16.01 1.74 -13.61
N CYS A 65 14.88 1.95 -12.92
CA CYS A 65 14.88 2.15 -11.48
C CYS A 65 15.52 0.97 -10.72
N GLN A 66 15.17 -0.27 -11.06
CA GLN A 66 15.77 -1.46 -10.45
C GLN A 66 17.29 -1.51 -10.69
N TRP A 67 17.74 -1.16 -11.89
CA TRP A 67 19.15 -1.13 -12.22
C TRP A 67 19.91 -0.06 -11.43
N GLU A 68 19.35 1.14 -11.31
CA GLU A 68 19.92 2.20 -10.48
C GLU A 68 20.06 1.79 -9.02
N ASP A 69 19.07 1.11 -8.47
CA ASP A 69 19.10 0.62 -7.10
C ASP A 69 20.16 -0.48 -6.91
N PHE A 70 20.33 -1.38 -7.89
CA PHE A 70 21.44 -2.35 -7.86
C PHE A 70 22.81 -1.68 -7.95
N VAL A 71 22.96 -0.60 -8.73
CA VAL A 71 24.22 0.16 -8.80
C VAL A 71 24.54 0.79 -7.44
N LYS A 72 23.55 1.41 -6.78
CA LYS A 72 23.72 1.99 -5.43
C LYS A 72 24.11 0.92 -4.42
N LEU A 73 23.42 -0.22 -4.44
CA LEU A 73 23.70 -1.36 -3.58
C LEU A 73 25.13 -1.89 -3.77
N GLY A 74 25.60 -1.97 -5.01
CA GLY A 74 26.97 -2.36 -5.33
C GLY A 74 28.01 -1.34 -4.82
N ALA A 75 27.69 -0.05 -4.81
CA ALA A 75 28.55 0.98 -4.24
C ALA A 75 28.62 0.88 -2.71
N GLU A 76 27.49 0.66 -2.05
CA GLU A 76 27.41 0.44 -0.60
C GLU A 76 28.22 -0.79 -0.18
N TRP A 77 28.05 -1.91 -0.89
CA TRP A 77 28.81 -3.13 -0.64
C TRP A 77 30.33 -2.88 -0.68
N LYS A 78 30.81 -2.20 -1.73
CA LYS A 78 32.24 -1.84 -1.85
C LYS A 78 32.72 -0.96 -0.69
N SER A 79 31.93 0.02 -0.29
CA SER A 79 32.26 0.91 0.82
C SER A 79 32.34 0.16 2.15
N THR A 80 31.40 -0.74 2.41
CA THR A 80 31.36 -1.56 3.64
C THR A 80 32.56 -2.50 3.74
N LEU A 81 32.93 -3.15 2.62
CA LEU A 81 34.13 -3.98 2.57
C LEU A 81 35.41 -3.15 2.78
N ALA A 82 35.52 -1.97 2.17
CA ALA A 82 36.67 -1.08 2.36
C ALA A 82 36.82 -0.62 3.82
N ALA A 83 35.71 -0.50 4.56
CA ALA A 83 35.69 -0.19 5.99
C ALA A 83 35.94 -1.42 6.89
N GLY A 84 36.16 -2.62 6.32
CA GLY A 84 36.34 -3.86 7.07
C GLY A 84 35.04 -4.41 7.69
N GLY A 85 33.89 -3.92 7.25
CA GLY A 85 32.57 -4.36 7.71
C GLY A 85 32.04 -5.57 6.94
N ILE A 86 30.95 -6.13 7.47
CA ILE A 86 30.16 -7.16 6.79
C ILE A 86 28.97 -6.46 6.13
N PHE A 87 28.81 -6.67 4.82
CA PHE A 87 27.64 -6.21 4.10
C PHE A 87 26.54 -7.26 4.18
N ASP A 88 25.40 -6.91 4.77
CA ASP A 88 24.23 -7.77 4.87
C ASP A 88 23.13 -7.25 3.95
N LEU A 89 22.75 -8.09 2.98
CA LEU A 89 21.74 -7.78 1.98
C LEU A 89 20.30 -7.90 2.53
N LEU A 90 20.12 -8.62 3.64
CA LEU A 90 18.82 -9.02 4.15
C LEU A 90 18.30 -8.11 5.26
N THR A 91 19.14 -7.23 5.80
CA THR A 91 18.71 -6.20 6.75
C THR A 91 18.40 -4.91 5.99
N THR A 92 17.13 -4.51 6.01
CA THR A 92 16.69 -3.18 5.54
C THR A 92 17.55 -2.10 6.16
N PRO A 93 17.89 -1.01 5.44
CA PRO A 93 18.67 0.07 6.00
C PRO A 93 17.94 0.58 7.25
N SER A 94 18.66 0.70 8.37
CA SER A 94 18.16 1.46 9.51
C SER A 94 17.86 2.87 9.02
N GLU A 95 16.58 3.15 8.76
CA GLU A 95 16.07 4.50 8.68
C GLU A 95 16.53 5.22 9.94
N LYS A 96 17.50 6.12 9.79
CA LYS A 96 17.84 7.07 10.84
C LYS A 96 16.65 8.02 10.96
N LEU A 97 15.78 7.72 11.93
CA LEU A 97 14.83 8.66 12.51
C LEU A 97 15.56 9.84 13.16
#